data_AF-A0A950P4Y0-F1
#
_entry.id   AF-A0A950P4Y0-F1
#
_cell.length_a   1.000
_cell.length_b   1.000
_cell.length_c   1.000
_cell.angle_alpha   90.00
_cell.angle_beta   90.00
_cell.angle_gamma   90.00
#
_symmetry.space_group_name_H-M   'P 1'
#
loop_
_entity.id
_entity.type
_entity.pdbx_description
1 polymer ?
#
loop_
_entity_poly.entity_id
_entity_poly.type
_entity_poly.pdbx_seq_one_letter_code
_entity_poly.pdbx_strand_id
1 'polypeptide(L)'
;MPVSSSPPRPPPHRLELVIDFINTLDMEEGTDELASVDGLARWLEAHELLRGRDAGAEVGEVDRRRAIGLREALRSLGAGHGGGLADPQAAGELEHVAERGQLSVRFGEDGSATFEPRESGFAGALAKLLVPIAEASRDGTWQRVKVCRSGDCQWAFYDHSRNRSGVWCDMAVCGNRTKVRAYRRRGAVDSDQIRTSA
;
A
#
# COMPACT_ATOMS: atom_id res chain seq x y z
N MET A 1 -27.18 -6.12 20.75
CA MET A 1 -26.38 -7.31 20.40
C MET A 1 -25.14 -6.81 19.66
N PRO A 2 -23.93 -6.79 20.25
CA PRO A 2 -22.75 -6.44 19.49
C PRO A 2 -22.47 -7.59 18.51
N VAL A 3 -22.40 -7.27 17.22
CA VAL A 3 -21.95 -8.23 16.21
C VAL A 3 -20.50 -8.57 16.51
N SER A 4 -20.25 -9.81 16.93
CA SER A 4 -18.91 -10.38 17.03
C SER A 4 -18.35 -10.48 15.61
N SER A 5 -17.68 -9.43 15.13
CA SER A 5 -16.95 -9.48 13.87
C SER A 5 -15.66 -10.26 14.11
N SER A 6 -15.60 -11.50 13.62
CA SER A 6 -14.32 -12.17 13.42
C SER A 6 -13.36 -11.23 12.70
N PRO A 7 -12.06 -11.21 13.06
CA PRO A 7 -11.10 -10.38 12.35
C PRO A 7 -11.17 -10.71 10.86
N PRO A 8 -11.06 -9.70 9.98
CA PRO A 8 -11.08 -9.94 8.55
C PRO A 8 -9.99 -10.96 8.19
N ARG A 9 -10.32 -11.87 7.27
CA ARG A 9 -9.36 -12.84 6.74
C ARG A 9 -8.15 -12.07 6.17
N PRO A 10 -6.91 -12.53 6.36
CA PRO A 10 -5.77 -11.86 5.77
C PRO A 10 -5.90 -11.77 4.24
N PRO A 11 -5.33 -10.72 3.61
CA PRO A 11 -5.17 -10.66 2.18
C PRO A 11 -4.46 -11.91 1.61
N PRO A 12 -4.77 -12.36 0.39
CA PRO A 12 -4.06 -13.47 -0.25
C PRO A 12 -2.64 -13.05 -0.67
N HIS A 13 -1.81 -14.03 -1.05
CA HIS A 13 -0.46 -13.83 -1.62
C HIS A 13 0.49 -12.97 -0.79
N ARG A 14 0.24 -12.88 0.52
CA ARG A 14 1.00 -12.02 1.44
C ARG A 14 0.88 -10.53 1.11
N LEU A 15 -0.24 -10.09 0.53
CA LEU A 15 -0.50 -8.68 0.20
C LEU A 15 -0.51 -7.76 1.42
N GLU A 16 -0.66 -8.29 2.64
CA GLU A 16 -0.44 -7.55 3.88
C GLU A 16 0.94 -6.88 3.92
N LEU A 17 1.99 -7.55 3.44
CA LEU A 17 3.34 -6.97 3.40
C LEU A 17 3.40 -5.69 2.54
N VAL A 18 2.67 -5.70 1.41
CA VAL A 18 2.60 -4.54 0.50
C VAL A 18 1.78 -3.42 1.12
N ILE A 19 0.68 -3.77 1.78
CA ILE A 19 -0.17 -2.80 2.49
C ILE A 19 0.59 -2.14 3.64
N ASP A 20 1.30 -2.94 4.44
CA ASP A 20 2.11 -2.47 5.56
C ASP A 20 3.24 -1.56 5.06
N PHE A 21 3.89 -1.91 3.95
CA PHE A 21 4.89 -1.05 3.31
C PHE A 21 4.31 0.30 2.88
N ILE A 22 3.13 0.30 2.25
CA ILE A 22 2.43 1.52 1.86
C ILE A 22 2.11 2.39 3.09
N ASN A 23 1.71 1.75 4.19
CA ASN A 23 1.27 2.39 5.43
C ASN A 23 2.43 2.78 6.37
N THR A 24 3.69 2.58 5.96
CA THR A 24 4.83 3.19 6.66
C THR A 24 4.74 4.71 6.74
N LEU A 25 3.98 5.33 5.84
CA LEU A 25 3.58 6.73 5.93
C LEU A 25 2.13 6.83 6.43
N ASP A 26 2.00 7.34 7.64
CA ASP A 26 0.72 7.74 8.20
C ASP A 26 0.54 9.26 8.02
N MET A 27 -0.33 9.63 7.09
CA MET A 27 -0.64 11.03 6.80
C MET A 27 -1.52 11.67 7.88
N GLU A 28 -2.30 10.87 8.61
CA GLU A 28 -3.20 11.36 9.65
C GLU A 28 -2.41 11.73 10.91
N GLU A 29 -1.48 10.86 11.31
CA GLU A 29 -0.60 11.07 12.47
C GLU A 29 0.68 11.87 12.11
N GLY A 30 0.97 12.04 10.82
CA GLY A 30 2.17 12.74 10.34
C GLY A 30 3.47 11.98 10.59
N THR A 31 3.40 10.65 10.72
CA THR A 31 4.56 9.79 11.00
C THR A 31 5.02 9.05 9.74
N ASP A 32 6.34 8.90 9.60
CA ASP A 32 6.95 8.14 8.50
C ASP A 32 8.05 7.22 9.04
N GLU A 33 7.82 5.90 9.00
CA GLU A 33 8.80 4.89 9.42
C GLU A 33 10.06 4.88 8.53
N LEU A 34 9.94 5.34 7.29
CA LEU A 34 11.03 5.44 6.31
C LEU A 34 11.63 6.86 6.25
N ALA A 35 11.36 7.71 7.27
CA ALA A 35 11.92 9.06 7.36
C ALA A 35 13.45 9.09 7.47
N SER A 36 14.07 7.99 7.88
CA SER A 36 15.52 7.85 8.05
C SER A 36 16.04 6.51 7.51
N VAL A 37 17.34 6.43 7.26
CA VAL A 37 18.00 5.18 6.81
C VAL A 37 17.82 4.08 7.85
N ASP A 38 18.01 4.41 9.14
CA ASP A 38 17.79 3.47 10.24
C ASP A 38 16.34 3.01 10.34
N GLY A 39 15.38 3.90 10.02
CA GLY A 39 13.97 3.56 9.91
C GLY A 39 13.71 2.51 8.83
N LEU A 40 14.26 2.71 7.63
CA LEU A 40 14.18 1.73 6.55
C LEU A 40 14.85 0.40 6.94
N ALA A 41 16.05 0.43 7.50
CA ALA A 41 16.76 -0.78 7.91
C ALA A 41 15.93 -1.59 8.92
N ARG A 42 15.41 -0.94 9.97
CA ARG A 42 14.53 -1.57 10.97
C ARG A 42 13.28 -2.17 10.34
N TRP A 43 12.65 -1.45 9.42
CA TRP A 43 11.43 -1.94 8.74
C TRP A 43 11.72 -3.20 7.91
N LEU A 44 12.81 -3.20 7.13
CA LEU A 44 13.23 -4.35 6.32
C LEU A 44 13.59 -5.57 7.19
N GLU A 45 14.24 -5.36 8.33
CA GLU A 45 14.57 -6.42 9.29
C GLU A 45 13.33 -7.01 9.96
N ALA A 46 12.39 -6.15 10.38
CA ALA A 46 11.14 -6.55 11.02
C ALA A 46 10.26 -7.42 10.10
N HIS A 47 10.32 -7.18 8.79
CA HIS A 47 9.59 -7.95 7.77
C HIS A 47 10.43 -9.09 7.14
N GLU A 48 11.61 -9.36 7.71
CA GLU A 48 12.51 -10.44 7.29
C GLU A 48 12.99 -10.35 5.83
N LEU A 49 13.07 -9.15 5.28
CA LEU A 49 13.47 -8.92 3.90
C LEU A 49 15.00 -8.96 3.70
N LEU A 50 15.76 -8.68 4.76
CA LEU A 50 17.23 -8.77 4.83
C LEU A 50 17.68 -10.03 5.58
N ARG A 51 17.32 -11.21 5.08
CA ARG A 51 17.67 -12.52 5.67
C ARG A 51 18.44 -13.39 4.67
N GLY A 52 19.08 -14.43 5.18
CA GLY A 52 19.83 -15.40 4.37
C GLY A 52 20.95 -14.71 3.59
N ARG A 53 20.88 -14.76 2.26
CA ARG A 53 21.84 -14.13 1.34
C ARG A 53 21.91 -12.60 1.43
N ASP A 54 20.92 -11.98 2.06
CA ASP A 54 20.81 -10.53 2.21
C ASP A 54 21.11 -10.07 3.65
N ALA A 55 21.48 -11.00 4.54
CA ALA A 55 21.76 -10.67 5.94
C ALA A 55 22.98 -9.75 6.05
N GLY A 56 22.83 -8.66 6.83
CA GLY A 56 23.90 -7.68 7.05
C GLY A 56 24.16 -6.74 5.88
N ALA A 57 23.29 -6.70 4.86
CA ALA A 57 23.41 -5.72 3.79
C ALA A 57 23.20 -4.31 4.34
N GLU A 58 24.16 -3.42 4.05
CA GLU A 58 24.05 -2.01 4.41
C GLU A 58 22.98 -1.32 3.55
N VAL A 59 22.22 -0.43 4.18
CA VAL A 59 21.19 0.39 3.53
C VAL A 59 21.65 1.84 3.55
N GLY A 60 21.60 2.51 2.41
CA GLY A 60 21.99 3.92 2.29
C GLY A 60 20.83 4.88 2.07
N GLU A 61 21.13 6.18 2.05
CA GLU A 61 20.14 7.22 1.74
C GLU A 61 19.59 7.11 0.31
N VAL A 62 20.38 6.61 -0.63
CA VAL A 62 19.92 6.30 -2.00
C VAL A 62 18.83 5.22 -1.97
N ASP A 63 19.02 4.20 -1.13
CA ASP A 63 18.07 3.09 -0.98
C ASP A 63 16.80 3.54 -0.28
N ARG A 64 16.92 4.40 0.73
CA ARG A 64 15.76 5.07 1.37
C ARG A 64 14.92 5.83 0.35
N ARG A 65 15.54 6.63 -0.51
CA ARG A 65 14.80 7.34 -1.57
C ARG A 65 14.12 6.40 -2.56
N ARG A 66 14.75 5.27 -2.91
CA ARG A 66 14.15 4.24 -3.78
C ARG A 66 12.96 3.56 -3.12
N ALA A 67 13.04 3.24 -1.82
CA ALA A 67 11.92 2.69 -1.08
C ALA A 67 10.74 3.68 -1.04
N ILE A 68 11.01 4.97 -0.80
CA ILE A 68 9.98 6.01 -0.85
C ILE A 68 9.37 6.10 -2.25
N GLY A 69 10.18 6.10 -3.31
CA GLY A 69 9.69 6.12 -4.70
C GLY A 69 8.73 4.96 -4.98
N LEU A 70 9.10 3.73 -4.58
CA LEU A 70 8.22 2.56 -4.69
C LEU A 70 6.95 2.74 -3.86
N ARG A 71 7.04 3.24 -2.63
CA ARG A 71 5.89 3.47 -1.76
C ARG A 71 4.88 4.41 -2.40
N GLU A 72 5.33 5.54 -2.92
CA GLU A 72 4.46 6.53 -3.55
C GLU A 72 3.85 6.01 -4.85
N ALA A 73 4.60 5.23 -5.64
CA ALA A 73 4.08 4.54 -6.82
C ALA A 73 2.96 3.56 -6.44
N LEU A 74 3.15 2.75 -5.40
CA LEU A 74 2.14 1.81 -4.92
C LEU A 74 0.89 2.52 -4.35
N ARG A 75 1.06 3.62 -3.62
CA ARG A 75 -0.05 4.48 -3.16
C ARG A 75 -0.86 5.01 -4.33
N SER A 76 -0.16 5.49 -5.35
CA SER A 76 -0.76 6.02 -6.57
C SER A 76 -1.57 4.96 -7.33
N LEU A 77 -1.02 3.75 -7.51
CA LEU A 77 -1.74 2.61 -8.12
C LEU A 77 -2.97 2.21 -7.29
N GLY A 78 -2.83 2.13 -5.96
CA GLY A 78 -3.93 1.83 -5.05
C GLY A 78 -5.05 2.88 -5.08
N ALA A 79 -4.72 4.16 -5.28
CA ALA A 79 -5.72 5.20 -5.51
C ALA A 79 -6.49 4.96 -6.82
N GLY A 80 -5.78 4.58 -7.89
CA GLY A 80 -6.38 4.17 -9.16
C GLY A 80 -7.35 3.00 -9.04
N HIS A 81 -6.99 1.96 -8.28
CA HIS A 81 -7.89 0.82 -8.01
C HIS A 81 -9.21 1.23 -7.32
N GLY A 82 -9.19 2.32 -6.55
CA GLY A 82 -10.35 2.90 -5.88
C GLY A 82 -11.18 3.84 -6.76
N GLY A 83 -10.86 3.98 -8.05
CA GLY A 83 -11.47 4.94 -8.97
C GLY A 83 -10.95 6.37 -8.85
N GLY A 84 -9.81 6.56 -8.16
CA GLY A 84 -9.04 7.80 -8.18
C GLY A 84 -8.14 7.91 -9.41
N LEU A 85 -7.33 8.97 -9.46
CA LEU A 85 -6.28 9.12 -10.47
C LEU A 85 -5.03 8.38 -10.00
N ALA A 86 -4.45 7.59 -10.90
CA ALA A 86 -3.11 7.04 -10.74
C ALA A 86 -2.13 7.86 -11.59
N ASP A 87 -0.95 8.08 -11.04
CA ASP A 87 0.22 8.60 -11.76
C ASP A 87 0.58 7.64 -12.90
N PRO A 88 0.60 8.12 -14.17
CA PRO A 88 1.01 7.32 -15.32
C PRO A 88 2.41 6.72 -15.19
N GLN A 89 3.30 7.30 -14.38
CA GLN A 89 4.67 6.84 -14.19
C GLN A 89 4.82 5.76 -13.11
N ALA A 90 3.79 5.51 -12.29
CA ALA A 90 3.88 4.61 -11.15
C ALA A 90 4.25 3.16 -11.55
N ALA A 91 3.73 2.67 -12.68
CA ALA A 91 4.09 1.35 -13.18
C ALA A 91 5.59 1.25 -13.51
N GLY A 92 6.18 2.32 -14.04
CA GLY A 92 7.60 2.38 -14.34
C GLY A 92 8.47 2.23 -13.10
N GLU A 93 8.08 2.78 -11.94
CA GLU A 93 8.85 2.59 -10.70
C GLU A 93 8.88 1.12 -10.25
N LEU A 94 7.77 0.38 -10.43
CA LEU A 94 7.75 -1.06 -10.16
C LEU A 94 8.68 -1.82 -11.12
N GLU A 95 8.70 -1.44 -12.39
CA GLU A 95 9.62 -2.01 -13.40
C GLU A 95 11.09 -1.77 -13.01
N HIS A 96 11.46 -0.54 -12.63
CA HIS A 96 12.82 -0.22 -12.18
C HIS A 96 13.24 -1.03 -10.94
N VAL A 97 12.33 -1.26 -10.00
CA VAL A 97 12.59 -2.10 -8.82
C VAL A 97 12.78 -3.57 -9.24
N ALA A 98 11.93 -4.09 -10.13
CA ALA A 98 12.04 -5.46 -10.64
C ALA A 98 13.36 -5.67 -11.39
N GLU A 99 13.77 -4.72 -12.23
CA GLU A 99 15.03 -4.76 -12.97
C GLU A 99 16.25 -4.75 -12.04
N ARG A 100 16.28 -3.83 -11.05
CA ARG A 100 17.38 -3.73 -10.08
C ARG A 100 17.50 -4.97 -9.22
N GLY A 101 16.38 -5.54 -8.78
CA GLY A 101 16.35 -6.79 -8.02
C GLY A 101 16.59 -8.03 -8.88
N GLN A 102 16.65 -7.88 -10.21
CA GLN A 102 16.68 -8.96 -11.18
C GLN A 102 15.60 -10.01 -10.89
N LEU A 103 14.35 -9.55 -10.75
CA LEU A 103 13.22 -10.42 -10.45
C LEU A 103 13.04 -11.43 -11.59
N SER A 104 13.10 -12.72 -11.25
CA SER A 104 13.07 -13.82 -12.21
C SER A 104 12.14 -14.93 -11.75
N VAL A 105 11.77 -15.82 -12.66
CA VAL A 105 11.01 -17.03 -12.33
C VAL A 105 11.98 -18.14 -11.97
N ARG A 106 11.74 -18.80 -10.83
CA ARG A 106 12.44 -20.01 -10.41
C ARG A 106 11.47 -21.19 -10.39
N PHE A 107 11.96 -22.36 -10.78
CA PHE A 107 11.20 -23.60 -10.75
C PHE A 107 11.71 -24.52 -9.65
N GLY A 108 10.78 -25.03 -8.83
CA GLY A 108 11.04 -26.10 -7.88
C GLY A 108 11.15 -27.46 -8.55
N GLU A 109 11.63 -28.47 -7.81
CA GLU A 109 11.74 -29.85 -8.30
C GLU A 109 10.37 -30.46 -8.67
N ASP A 110 9.29 -29.95 -8.06
CA ASP A 110 7.91 -30.32 -8.34
C ASP A 110 7.31 -29.58 -9.55
N GLY A 111 8.10 -28.73 -10.22
CA GLY A 111 7.65 -27.91 -11.35
C GLY A 111 6.84 -26.68 -10.95
N SER A 112 6.68 -26.39 -9.65
CA SER A 112 6.07 -25.14 -9.18
C SER A 112 6.95 -23.95 -9.56
N ALA A 113 6.33 -22.81 -9.87
CA ALA A 113 7.02 -21.59 -10.30
C ALA A 113 6.82 -20.47 -9.27
N THR A 114 7.91 -19.88 -8.80
CA THR A 114 7.94 -18.73 -7.89
C THR A 114 8.66 -17.55 -8.53
N PHE A 115 8.33 -16.33 -8.10
CA PHE A 115 9.12 -15.15 -8.44
C PHE A 115 10.17 -14.93 -7.36
N GLU A 116 11.43 -14.81 -7.76
CA GLU A 116 12.55 -14.58 -6.83
C GLU A 116 13.54 -13.56 -7.40
N PRO A 117 14.00 -12.60 -6.57
CA PRO A 117 15.07 -11.70 -6.95
C PRO A 117 16.41 -12.46 -7.03
N ARG A 118 17.14 -12.29 -8.14
CA ARG A 118 18.50 -12.81 -8.25
C ARG A 118 19.54 -11.89 -7.65
N GLU A 119 19.27 -10.60 -7.53
CA GLU A 119 20.16 -9.67 -6.85
C GLU A 119 20.12 -9.90 -5.33
N SER A 120 21.23 -9.62 -4.64
CA SER A 120 21.31 -9.65 -3.18
C SER A 120 21.29 -8.25 -2.56
N GLY A 121 21.15 -8.17 -1.25
CA GLY A 121 21.13 -6.92 -0.49
C GLY A 121 19.86 -6.12 -0.74
N PHE A 122 19.94 -4.79 -0.62
CA PHE A 122 18.76 -3.92 -0.66
C PHE A 122 17.94 -4.07 -1.95
N ALA A 123 18.58 -4.13 -3.12
CA ALA A 123 17.87 -4.23 -4.40
C ALA A 123 17.03 -5.51 -4.48
N GLY A 124 17.61 -6.65 -4.05
CA GLY A 124 16.89 -7.91 -3.93
C GLY A 124 15.77 -7.82 -2.89
N ALA A 125 16.04 -7.27 -1.71
CA ALA A 125 15.07 -7.12 -0.63
C ALA A 125 13.85 -6.28 -1.04
N LEU A 126 14.06 -5.15 -1.72
CA LEU A 126 12.98 -4.28 -2.20
C LEU A 126 12.15 -4.99 -3.28
N ALA A 127 12.80 -5.74 -4.19
CA ALA A 127 12.09 -6.49 -5.22
C ALA A 127 11.23 -7.64 -4.67
N LYS A 128 11.48 -8.15 -3.46
CA LYS A 128 10.58 -9.11 -2.79
C LYS A 128 9.19 -8.54 -2.53
N LEU A 129 9.05 -7.22 -2.39
CA LEU A 129 7.73 -6.56 -2.27
C LEU A 129 6.88 -6.71 -3.52
N LEU A 130 7.50 -6.95 -4.68
CA LEU A 130 6.79 -7.13 -5.94
C LEU A 130 6.25 -8.55 -6.14
N VAL A 131 6.75 -9.54 -5.37
CA VAL A 131 6.31 -10.93 -5.50
C VAL A 131 4.82 -11.09 -5.16
N PRO A 132 4.32 -10.60 -3.99
CA PRO A 132 2.88 -10.58 -3.70
C PRO A 132 2.04 -9.91 -4.79
N ILE A 133 2.55 -8.82 -5.37
CA ILE A 133 1.87 -8.04 -6.41
C ILE A 133 1.76 -8.86 -7.69
N ALA A 134 2.84 -9.50 -8.12
CA ALA A 134 2.86 -10.33 -9.31
C ALA A 134 1.91 -11.53 -9.19
N GLU A 135 1.90 -12.20 -8.04
CA GLU A 135 0.99 -13.31 -7.75
C GLU A 135 -0.47 -12.87 -7.72
N ALA A 136 -0.78 -11.81 -6.97
CA ALA A 136 -2.12 -11.25 -6.86
C ALA A 136 -2.65 -10.62 -8.16
N SER A 137 -1.76 -10.20 -9.06
CA SER A 137 -2.17 -9.68 -10.37
C SER A 137 -2.74 -10.78 -11.26
N ARG A 138 -2.28 -12.03 -11.11
CA ARG A 138 -2.71 -13.16 -11.95
C ARG A 138 -4.14 -13.60 -11.67
N ASP A 139 -4.60 -13.49 -10.44
CA ASP A 139 -5.98 -13.85 -10.05
C ASP A 139 -6.88 -12.62 -9.81
N GLY A 140 -6.37 -11.42 -10.09
CA GLY A 140 -7.12 -10.17 -10.01
C GLY A 140 -7.41 -9.70 -8.58
N THR A 141 -6.68 -10.22 -7.59
CA THR A 141 -6.77 -9.78 -6.19
C THR A 141 -5.94 -8.53 -5.92
N TRP A 142 -4.96 -8.20 -6.76
CA TRP A 142 -4.17 -6.97 -6.64
C TRP A 142 -5.05 -5.70 -6.70
N GLN A 143 -6.06 -5.68 -7.58
CA GLN A 143 -6.99 -4.55 -7.72
C GLN A 143 -7.92 -4.36 -6.52
N ARG A 144 -7.84 -5.23 -5.51
CA ARG A 144 -8.53 -5.05 -4.22
C ARG A 144 -7.68 -4.26 -3.22
N VAL A 145 -6.38 -4.11 -3.44
CA VAL A 145 -5.55 -3.19 -2.65
C VAL A 145 -5.85 -1.77 -3.09
N LYS A 146 -6.41 -0.97 -2.19
CA LYS A 146 -6.88 0.39 -2.49
C LYS A 146 -6.34 1.37 -1.47
N VAL A 147 -6.32 2.65 -1.82
CA VAL A 147 -6.03 3.74 -0.90
C VAL A 147 -7.34 4.40 -0.42
N CYS A 148 -7.41 4.70 0.87
CA CYS A 148 -8.56 5.31 1.51
C CYS A 148 -8.92 6.66 0.86
N ARG A 149 -10.21 6.83 0.53
CA ARG A 149 -10.74 8.04 -0.11
C ARG A 149 -11.03 9.18 0.87
N SER A 150 -10.83 8.98 2.17
CA SER A 150 -10.89 10.11 3.12
C SER A 150 -9.71 11.04 2.80
N GLY A 151 -10.00 12.32 2.61
CA GLY A 151 -9.04 13.28 2.03
C GLY A 151 -7.71 13.43 2.77
N ASP A 152 -7.66 13.05 4.04
CA ASP A 152 -6.53 13.17 4.97
C ASP A 152 -5.94 11.82 5.41
N CYS A 153 -6.52 10.67 5.01
CA CYS A 153 -6.10 9.37 5.54
C CYS A 153 -5.09 8.68 4.62
N GLN A 154 -5.48 8.45 3.37
CA GLN A 154 -4.66 7.76 2.37
C GLN A 154 -4.02 6.42 2.80
N TRP A 155 -4.52 5.75 3.86
CA TRP A 155 -4.10 4.39 4.20
C TRP A 155 -4.47 3.40 3.09
N ALA A 156 -3.54 2.50 2.77
CA ALA A 156 -3.83 1.33 1.98
C ALA A 156 -4.64 0.30 2.79
N PHE A 157 -5.55 -0.39 2.11
CA PHE A 157 -6.35 -1.45 2.68
C PHE A 157 -6.71 -2.48 1.60
N TYR A 158 -7.07 -3.68 2.02
CA TYR A 158 -7.62 -4.70 1.12
C TYR A 158 -9.15 -4.68 1.14
N ASP A 159 -9.77 -4.58 -0.03
CA ASP A 159 -11.22 -4.56 -0.16
C ASP A 159 -11.84 -5.96 -0.12
N HIS A 160 -12.28 -6.36 1.07
CA HIS A 160 -13.01 -7.60 1.33
C HIS A 160 -14.48 -7.57 0.88
N SER A 161 -15.00 -6.46 0.36
CA SER A 161 -16.39 -6.39 -0.09
C SER A 161 -16.61 -7.31 -1.30
N ARG A 162 -17.80 -7.92 -1.34
CA ARG A 162 -18.21 -8.83 -2.41
C ARG A 162 -18.10 -8.18 -3.79
N ASN A 163 -18.51 -6.92 -3.90
CA ASN A 163 -18.61 -6.19 -5.16
C ASN A 163 -17.44 -5.22 -5.41
N ARG A 164 -16.32 -5.35 -4.68
CA ARG A 164 -15.17 -4.44 -4.79
C ARG A 164 -15.55 -2.95 -4.61
N SER A 165 -16.51 -2.70 -3.74
CA SER A 165 -17.10 -1.37 -3.48
C SER A 165 -16.47 -0.64 -2.30
N GLY A 166 -15.50 -1.24 -1.61
CA GLY A 166 -14.80 -0.60 -0.50
C GLY A 166 -13.98 0.60 -1.00
N VAL A 167 -14.13 1.74 -0.33
CA VAL A 167 -13.42 2.99 -0.63
C VAL A 167 -12.81 3.65 0.62
N TRP A 168 -12.93 3.01 1.77
CA TRP A 168 -12.42 3.49 3.05
C TRP A 168 -11.71 2.34 3.76
N CYS A 169 -10.56 2.62 4.39
CA CYS A 169 -9.81 1.63 5.16
C CYS A 169 -10.60 1.14 6.38
N ASP A 170 -11.34 2.04 7.02
CA ASP A 170 -12.27 1.74 8.09
C ASP A 170 -13.59 2.49 7.87
N MET A 171 -14.69 1.74 7.81
CA MET A 171 -16.03 2.28 7.62
C MET A 171 -16.52 3.13 8.80
N ALA A 172 -16.20 2.72 10.03
CA ALA A 172 -16.62 3.36 11.26
C ALA A 172 -15.85 4.66 11.51
N VAL A 173 -14.59 4.74 11.09
CA VAL A 173 -13.75 5.94 11.22
C VAL A 173 -13.82 6.80 9.97
N CYS A 174 -13.18 6.39 8.87
CA CYS A 174 -13.06 7.18 7.65
C CYS A 174 -14.38 7.36 6.90
N GLY A 175 -15.23 6.33 6.88
CA GLY A 175 -16.56 6.40 6.29
C GLY A 175 -17.46 7.41 7.00
N ASN A 176 -17.49 7.39 8.34
CA ASN A 176 -18.27 8.34 9.13
C ASN A 176 -17.70 9.77 9.07
N ARG A 177 -16.36 9.94 9.13
CA ARG A 177 -15.70 11.24 8.97
C ARG A 177 -16.12 11.93 7.67
N THR A 178 -16.14 11.18 6.57
CA THR A 178 -16.58 11.69 5.25
C THR A 178 -18.06 12.11 5.28
N LYS A 179 -18.94 11.31 5.88
CA LYS A 179 -20.38 11.63 6.01
C LYS A 179 -20.61 12.90 6.84
N VAL A 180 -19.93 13.04 7.98
CA VAL A 180 -20.03 14.21 8.85
C VAL A 180 -19.56 15.48 8.12
N ARG A 181 -18.42 15.42 7.43
CA ARG A 181 -17.92 16.55 6.60
C ARG A 181 -18.94 16.95 5.52
N ALA A 182 -19.54 15.97 4.84
CA ALA A 182 -20.55 16.24 3.82
C ALA A 182 -21.86 16.84 4.39
N TYR A 183 -22.29 16.40 5.57
CA TYR A 183 -23.43 17.00 6.27
C TYR A 183 -23.15 18.46 6.66
N ARG A 184 -21.98 18.74 7.26
CA ARG A 184 -21.58 20.11 7.64
C ARG A 184 -21.51 21.06 6.44
N ARG A 185 -20.96 20.61 5.30
CA ARG A 185 -20.94 21.41 4.07
C ARG A 185 -22.35 21.77 3.58
N ARG A 186 -23.30 20.84 3.65
CA ARG A 186 -24.69 21.10 3.26
C ARG A 186 -25.38 22.09 4.21
N GLY A 187 -25.19 21.94 5.52
CA GLY A 187 -25.73 22.88 6.50
C GLY A 187 -25.11 24.29 6.41
N ALA A 188 -23.83 24.39 6.07
CA ALA A 188 -23.18 25.69 5.87
C ALA A 188 -23.70 26.42 4.62
N VAL A 189 -23.97 25.70 3.52
CA VAL A 189 -24.55 26.27 2.29
C VAL A 189 -25.99 26.77 2.54
N ASP A 190 -26.78 26.02 3.32
CA ASP A 190 -28.14 26.41 3.71
C ASP A 190 -28.15 27.68 4.58
N SER A 191 -27.17 27.81 5.48
CA SER A 191 -26.98 28.99 6.34
C SER A 191 -26.59 30.26 5.56
N ASP A 192 -25.75 30.13 4.53
CA ASP A 192 -25.29 31.26 3.70
C ASP A 192 -26.35 31.71 2.68
N GLN A 193 -27.18 30.79 2.16
CA GLN A 193 -28.30 31.16 1.29
C GLN A 193 -29.37 31.97 2.02
N ILE A 194 -29.61 31.70 3.31
CA ILE A 194 -30.52 32.48 4.15
C ILE A 194 -29.96 33.88 4.43
N ARG A 195 -28.64 34.03 4.60
CA ARG A 195 -27.98 35.34 4.86
C ARG A 195 -27.83 36.23 3.63
N THR A 196 -27.80 35.67 2.42
CA THR A 196 -27.60 36.45 1.18
C THR A 196 -28.93 36.89 0.54
N SER A 197 -30.05 36.41 1.07
CA SER A 197 -31.42 36.70 0.58
C SER A 197 -32.18 37.72 1.45
N ALA A 198 -31.50 38.33 2.43
CA ALA A 198 -32.03 39.35 3.35
C ALA A 198 -31.28 40.68 3.15
#